data_AF-A0A4P6K1A1-F1
#
_entry.id   AF-A0A4P6K1A1-F1
#
_cell.length_a   1.000
_cell.length_b   1.000
_cell.length_c   1.000
_cell.angle_alpha   90.00
_cell.angle_beta   90.00
_cell.angle_gamma   90.00
#
_symmetry.space_group_name_H-M   'P 1'
#
loop_
_entity.id
_entity.type
_entity.pdbx_description
1 polymer ?
#
loop_
_entity_poly.entity_id
_entity_poly.type
_entity_poly.pdbx_seq_one_letter_code
_entity_poly.pdbx_strand_id
1 'polypeptide(L)'
;MSALNEKIATAQAPTIPEILMVIRELNQAHQAYALTLPAELRLQIARQFHTHYLWLLRQRVNFGFDRAQQGYFLYLPAIKQEDNL
;
A
#
# COMPACT_ATOMS: atom_id res chain seq x y z
N MET A 1 5.26 -10.40 41.99
CA MET A 1 5.87 -10.74 40.68
C MET A 1 4.80 -10.55 39.64
N SER A 2 4.64 -9.30 39.20
CA SER A 2 3.50 -8.83 38.42
C SER A 2 3.52 -9.39 37.00
N ALA A 3 2.33 -9.77 36.53
CA ALA A 3 2.04 -10.20 35.16
C ALA A 3 2.41 -9.10 34.14
N LEU A 4 3.68 -9.05 33.77
CA LEU A 4 4.19 -8.28 32.64
C LEU A 4 4.14 -9.13 31.35
N ASN A 5 3.09 -9.92 31.21
CA ASN A 5 2.81 -10.73 30.04
C ASN A 5 1.49 -10.18 29.46
N GLU A 6 1.40 -10.00 28.14
CA GLU A 6 0.17 -9.65 27.40
C GLU A 6 -0.16 -8.17 27.15
N LYS A 7 0.85 -7.34 26.85
CA LYS A 7 0.63 -6.19 25.94
C LYS A 7 1.57 -6.23 24.73
N ILE A 8 1.77 -7.42 24.17
CA ILE A 8 2.15 -7.50 22.76
C ILE A 8 0.84 -7.25 22.01
N ALA A 9 0.56 -6.00 21.65
CA ALA A 9 -0.46 -5.71 20.65
C ALA A 9 -0.06 -6.51 19.42
N THR A 10 -0.75 -7.61 19.16
CA THR A 10 -0.62 -8.36 17.92
C THR A 10 -0.99 -7.36 16.82
N ALA A 11 0.01 -6.86 16.11
CA ALA A 11 -0.22 -5.99 14.96
C ALA A 11 -1.10 -6.78 13.99
N GLN A 12 -2.39 -6.44 13.96
CA GLN A 12 -3.36 -7.14 13.15
C GLN A 12 -2.95 -6.99 11.69
N ALA A 13 -2.97 -8.11 10.95
CA ALA A 13 -2.68 -8.06 9.52
C ALA A 13 -3.66 -7.10 8.84
N PRO A 14 -3.20 -6.27 7.90
CA PRO A 14 -4.07 -5.32 7.22
C PRO A 14 -5.11 -6.06 6.39
N THR A 15 -6.31 -5.52 6.38
CA THR A 15 -7.43 -6.02 5.60
C THR A 15 -7.25 -5.67 4.12
N ILE A 16 -7.88 -6.42 3.21
CA ILE A 16 -7.86 -6.11 1.77
C ILE A 16 -8.38 -4.68 1.48
N PRO A 17 -9.47 -4.18 2.08
CA PRO A 17 -9.91 -2.81 1.88
C PRO A 17 -8.86 -1.76 2.28
N GLU A 18 -8.15 -1.95 3.39
CA GLU A 18 -7.07 -1.06 3.81
C GLU A 18 -5.91 -1.07 2.80
N ILE A 19 -5.53 -2.25 2.31
CA ILE A 19 -4.48 -2.38 1.29
C ILE A 19 -4.89 -1.66 0.00
N LEU A 20 -6.12 -1.86 -0.47
CA LEU A 20 -6.64 -1.21 -1.68
C LEU A 20 -6.72 0.31 -1.53
N MET A 21 -7.09 0.80 -0.34
CA MET A 21 -7.06 2.21 -0.03
C MET A 21 -5.63 2.77 -0.14
N VAL A 22 -4.65 2.11 0.46
CA VAL A 22 -3.24 2.54 0.40
C VAL A 22 -2.68 2.50 -1.03
N ILE A 23 -3.02 1.48 -1.83
CA ILE A 23 -2.64 1.42 -3.26
C ILE A 23 -3.25 2.60 -4.03
N ARG A 24 -4.50 2.97 -3.75
CA ARG A 24 -5.14 4.13 -4.36
C ARG A 24 -4.42 5.43 -4.01
N GLU A 25 -4.10 5.65 -2.73
CA GLU A 25 -3.37 6.84 -2.27
C GLU A 25 -1.95 6.91 -2.88
N LEU A 26 -1.27 5.77 -2.98
CA LEU A 26 0.03 5.67 -3.64
C LEU A 26 -0.04 6.08 -5.11
N ASN A 27 -1.06 5.62 -5.83
CA ASN A 27 -1.31 5.99 -7.23
C ASN A 27 -1.63 7.49 -7.40
N GLN A 28 -2.44 8.06 -6.52
CA GLN A 28 -2.73 9.48 -6.52
C GLN A 28 -1.47 10.32 -6.32
N ALA A 29 -0.61 9.93 -5.36
CA ALA A 29 0.65 10.61 -5.12
C ALA A 29 1.61 10.50 -6.32
N HIS A 30 1.70 9.31 -6.94
CA HIS A 30 2.50 9.10 -8.16
C HIS A 30 2.05 10.01 -9.31
N GLN A 31 0.75 10.07 -9.58
CA GLN A 31 0.18 10.91 -10.63
C GLN A 31 0.36 12.41 -10.34
N ALA A 32 0.17 12.81 -9.09
CA ALA A 32 0.34 14.21 -8.69
C ALA A 32 1.80 14.68 -8.81
N TYR A 33 2.77 13.79 -8.58
CA TYR A 33 4.19 14.13 -8.71
C TYR A 33 4.60 14.41 -10.17
N ALA A 34 3.90 13.83 -11.14
CA ALA A 34 4.15 14.05 -12.57
C ALA A 34 3.75 15.46 -13.05
N LEU A 35 3.01 16.22 -12.24
CA LEU A 35 2.62 17.58 -12.55
C LEU A 35 3.75 18.57 -12.23
N THR A 36 3.84 19.66 -13.01
CA THR A 36 4.77 20.78 -12.76
C THR A 36 4.33 21.61 -11.56
N LEU A 37 4.42 21.02 -10.36
CA LEU A 37 4.06 21.63 -9.10
C LEU A 37 5.24 22.40 -8.45
N PRO A 38 4.96 23.41 -7.62
CA PRO A 38 5.94 24.04 -6.73
C PRO A 38 6.76 23.02 -5.93
N ALA A 39 8.00 23.39 -5.58
CA ALA A 39 8.94 22.50 -4.92
C ALA A 39 8.42 21.96 -3.57
N GLU A 40 7.76 22.81 -2.78
CA GLU A 40 7.21 22.46 -1.47
C GLU A 40 6.11 21.40 -1.60
N LEU A 41 5.22 21.56 -2.59
CA LEU A 41 4.15 20.60 -2.87
C LEU A 41 4.71 19.26 -3.39
N ARG A 42 5.73 19.30 -4.27
CA ARG A 42 6.42 18.08 -4.72
C ARG A 42 7.06 17.32 -3.55
N LEU A 43 7.62 18.03 -2.58
CA LEU A 43 8.21 17.42 -1.39
C LEU A 43 7.15 16.75 -0.50
N GLN A 44 6.00 17.40 -0.31
CA GLN A 44 4.88 16.82 0.43
C GLN A 44 4.35 15.55 -0.24
N ILE A 45 4.14 15.59 -1.55
CA ILE A 45 3.69 14.44 -2.35
C ILE A 45 4.71 13.30 -2.27
N ALA A 46 6.01 13.58 -2.41
CA ALA A 46 7.05 12.57 -2.32
C ALA A 46 7.10 11.89 -0.94
N ARG A 47 6.90 12.66 0.15
CA ARG A 47 6.81 12.12 1.51
C ARG A 47 5.60 11.21 1.68
N GLN A 48 4.46 11.62 1.15
CA GLN A 48 3.24 10.82 1.21
C GLN A 48 3.37 9.52 0.41
N PHE A 49 3.85 9.61 -0.83
CA PHE A 49 4.20 8.45 -1.66
C PHE A 49 5.12 7.48 -0.90
N HIS A 50 6.22 8.00 -0.33
CA HIS A 50 7.19 7.19 0.39
C HIS A 50 6.57 6.49 1.62
N THR A 51 5.69 7.18 2.35
CA THR A 51 5.01 6.63 3.52
C THR A 51 4.11 5.45 3.15
N HIS A 52 3.28 5.59 2.12
CA HIS A 52 2.40 4.53 1.65
C HIS A 52 3.19 3.34 1.07
N TYR A 53 4.24 3.63 0.30
CA TYR A 53 5.11 2.60 -0.28
C TYR A 53 5.80 1.76 0.81
N LEU A 54 6.39 2.40 1.82
CA LEU A 54 7.02 1.70 2.94
C LEU A 54 6.01 0.94 3.78
N TRP A 55 4.79 1.45 3.95
CA TRP A 55 3.75 0.73 4.65
C TRP A 55 3.44 -0.60 3.95
N LEU A 56 3.23 -0.60 2.63
CA LEU A 56 2.98 -1.82 1.86
C LEU A 56 4.11 -2.84 1.98
N LEU A 57 5.37 -2.38 1.93
CA LEU A 57 6.55 -3.23 2.14
C LEU A 57 6.61 -3.83 3.54
N ARG A 58 6.36 -3.03 4.59
CA ARG A 58 6.36 -3.50 5.99
C ARG A 58 5.28 -4.56 6.22
N GLN A 59 4.14 -4.40 5.57
CA GLN A 59 3.03 -5.36 5.62
C GLN A 59 3.22 -6.58 4.71
N ARG A 60 4.35 -6.66 3.99
CA ARG A 60 4.66 -7.73 3.04
C ARG A 60 3.55 -7.94 1.99
N VAL A 61 2.89 -6.86 1.59
CA VAL A 61 1.87 -6.89 0.54
C VAL A 61 2.56 -7.18 -0.79
N ASN A 62 1.98 -8.08 -1.59
CA ASN A 62 2.46 -8.34 -2.94
C ASN A 62 1.82 -7.36 -3.93
N PHE A 63 2.57 -6.35 -4.37
CA PHE A 63 2.10 -5.32 -5.31
C PHE A 63 3.16 -5.03 -6.37
N GLY A 64 2.73 -4.50 -7.51
CA GLY A 64 3.59 -4.19 -8.65
C GLY A 64 3.29 -2.83 -9.24
N PHE A 65 4.10 -2.40 -10.21
CA PHE A 65 3.87 -1.21 -11.02
C PHE A 65 3.71 -1.62 -12.49
N ASP A 66 2.57 -1.27 -13.07
CA ASP A 66 2.29 -1.44 -14.49
C ASP A 66 2.76 -0.18 -15.23
N ARG A 67 3.77 -0.35 -16.10
CA ARG A 67 4.30 0.74 -16.93
C ARG A 67 3.35 1.16 -18.05
N ALA A 68 2.51 0.27 -18.56
CA ALA A 68 1.54 0.62 -19.60
C ALA A 68 0.43 1.52 -19.02
N GLN A 69 -0.02 1.21 -17.81
CA GLN A 69 -1.06 1.98 -17.11
C GLN A 69 -0.51 3.10 -16.21
N GLN A 70 0.82 3.18 -16.05
CA GLN A 70 1.51 4.15 -15.17
C GLN A 70 0.96 4.14 -13.74
N GLY A 71 0.73 2.93 -13.19
CA GLY A 71 0.06 2.76 -11.91
C GLY A 71 0.45 1.48 -11.16
N TYR A 72 0.32 1.54 -9.84
CA TYR A 72 0.50 0.44 -8.91
C TYR A 72 -0.75 -0.42 -8.81
N PHE A 73 -0.57 -1.73 -8.66
CA PHE A 73 -1.65 -2.70 -8.55
C PHE A 73 -1.30 -3.79 -7.54
N LEU A 74 -2.34 -4.40 -6.97
CA LEU A 74 -2.23 -5.50 -6.01
C LEU A 74 -2.19 -6.84 -6.77
N TYR A 75 -1.20 -7.69 -6.47
CA TYR A 75 -1.21 -9.08 -6.92
C TYR A 75 -2.06 -9.90 -5.97
N LEU A 76 -3.30 -10.15 -6.36
CA LEU A 76 -4.12 -11.16 -5.69
C LEU A 76 -3.71 -12.54 -6.22
N PRO A 77 -3.49 -13.54 -5.35
CA PRO A 77 -3.34 -14.90 -5.81
C PRO A 77 -4.55 -15.26 -6.67
N ALA A 78 -4.32 -15.90 -7.81
CA ALA A 78 -5.39 -16.37 -8.66
C ALA A 78 -6.35 -17.21 -7.80
N ILE A 79 -7.59 -16.74 -7.63
CA ILE A 79 -8.64 -17.59 -7.08
C ILE A 79 -8.80 -18.69 -8.13
N LYS A 80 -8.30 -19.89 -7.83
CA LYS A 80 -8.58 -21.06 -8.67
C LYS A 80 -10.09 -21.18 -8.77
N GLN A 81 -10.60 -20.97 -9.98
CA GLN A 81 -11.99 -21.17 -10.32
C GLN A 81 -12.19 -22.67 -10.60
N GLU A 82 -11.92 -23.50 -9.58
CA GLU A 82 -12.14 -24.94 -9.50
C GLU A 82 -12.84 -25.07 -8.13
N ASP A 83 -14.16 -25.25 -7.98
CA ASP A 83 -15.05 -26.25 -8.54
C ASP A 83 -16.48 -25.70 -8.61
N ASN A 84 -17.14 -25.75 -9.77
CA ASN A 84 -18.60 -25.77 -9.92
C ASN A 84 -18.94 -26.03 -11.39
N LEU A 85 -18.75 -27.28 -11.83
CA LEU A 85 -19.44 -27.88 -12.97
C LEU A 85 -19.94 -29.26 -12.56
#